data_AF-Q0IA06-F1
#
_entry.id   AF-Q0IA06-F1
#
_cell.length_a   1.000
_cell.length_b   1.000
_cell.length_c   1.000
_cell.angle_alpha   90.00
_cell.angle_beta   90.00
_cell.angle_gamma   90.00
#
_symmetry.space_group_name_H-M   'P 1'
#
loop_
_entity.id
_entity.type
_entity.pdbx_description
1 polymer ?
#
loop_
_entity_poly.entity_id
_entity_poly.type
_entity_poly.pdbx_seq_one_letter_code
_entity_poly.pdbx_strand_id
1 'polypeptide(L)'
;MTESPKWGIQSFVAGYRLVDKATSNHWHCMHQISNQNLKLEEIPDPDGNWQQWVRFAHMVNGYEVHGGFKPCADLANGGEAKTLTELRCALFFEARRDRHSGGRSTDESLIRELLRAIRKKVEAHELH
;
A
#
# COMPACT_ATOMS: atom_id res chain seq x y z
N MET A 1 -25.19 15.09 -16.36
CA MET A 1 -24.98 14.14 -15.25
C MET A 1 -24.43 12.88 -15.89
N THR A 2 -23.19 12.45 -15.71
CA THR A 2 -22.28 12.52 -14.56
C THR A 2 -20.85 12.80 -15.02
N GLU A 3 -20.16 13.69 -14.31
CA GLU A 3 -18.79 14.13 -14.60
C GLU A 3 -17.77 13.11 -14.10
N SER A 4 -16.76 12.81 -14.94
CA SER A 4 -15.56 12.08 -14.56
C SER A 4 -14.60 13.00 -13.78
N PRO A 5 -13.95 12.55 -12.69
CA PRO A 5 -13.00 13.39 -11.97
C PRO A 5 -11.67 13.49 -12.72
N LYS A 6 -11.31 14.73 -13.06
CA LYS A 6 -10.06 15.15 -13.71
C LYS A 6 -8.92 15.08 -12.69
N TRP A 7 -7.92 14.23 -12.93
CA TRP A 7 -6.64 14.27 -12.22
C TRP A 7 -5.69 15.22 -12.94
N GLY A 8 -5.44 16.39 -12.35
CA GLY A 8 -4.46 17.35 -12.83
C GLY A 8 -3.04 16.90 -12.47
N ILE A 9 -2.23 16.60 -13.48
CA ILE A 9 -0.78 16.49 -13.36
C ILE A 9 -0.21 17.90 -13.52
N GLN A 10 0.35 18.48 -12.46
CA GLN A 10 1.16 19.68 -12.57
C GLN A 10 2.64 19.30 -12.49
N SER A 11 3.30 19.47 -13.64
CA SER A 11 4.75 19.44 -13.79
C SER A 11 5.33 20.77 -13.30
N PHE A 12 6.41 20.76 -12.52
CA PHE A 12 7.26 21.93 -12.35
C PHE A 12 8.72 21.50 -12.18
N VAL A 13 9.57 21.97 -13.10
CA VAL A 13 11.02 21.87 -13.08
C VAL A 13 11.57 23.21 -12.58
N ALA A 14 12.43 23.24 -11.56
CA ALA A 14 13.51 24.23 -11.41
C ALA A 14 14.38 24.00 -10.15
N GLY A 15 15.70 23.93 -10.36
CA GLY A 15 16.69 24.65 -9.55
C GLY A 15 17.23 23.99 -8.27
N TYR A 16 18.39 23.32 -8.38
CA TYR A 16 19.24 22.98 -7.22
C TYR A 16 20.05 24.20 -6.75
N ARG A 17 20.01 24.48 -5.44
CA ARG A 17 21.07 25.22 -4.74
C ARG A 17 21.31 24.57 -3.38
N LEU A 18 22.50 24.02 -3.20
CA LEU A 18 22.99 23.43 -1.96
C LEU A 18 23.13 24.49 -0.87
N VAL A 19 22.50 24.24 0.29
CA VAL A 19 23.04 24.62 1.60
C VAL A 19 22.73 23.49 2.59
N ASP A 20 23.78 22.80 3.02
CA ASP A 20 23.74 21.88 4.14
C ASP A 20 23.40 22.65 5.42
N LYS A 21 22.42 22.17 6.16
CA LYS A 21 22.38 22.22 7.63
C LYS A 21 21.32 21.28 8.17
N ALA A 22 21.80 20.35 8.99
CA ALA A 22 21.06 19.34 9.72
C ALA A 22 19.86 19.94 10.47
N THR A 23 18.66 19.59 10.03
CA THR A 23 17.43 19.49 10.83
C THR A 23 16.47 18.70 9.96
N SER A 24 16.61 17.38 10.04
CA SER A 24 15.88 16.42 9.21
C SER A 24 14.42 16.34 9.67
N ASN A 25 13.66 17.40 9.41
CA ASN A 25 12.20 17.35 9.35
C ASN A 25 11.82 16.60 8.07
N HIS A 26 12.12 15.29 8.03
CA HIS A 26 11.69 14.41 6.96
C HIS A 26 10.23 14.06 7.18
N TRP A 27 9.35 14.81 6.53
CA TRP A 27 8.11 14.25 6.02
C TRP A 27 8.49 13.17 5.01
N HIS A 28 8.66 11.94 5.51
CA HIS A 28 9.25 10.82 4.80
C HIS A 28 8.43 10.50 3.54
N CYS A 29 9.06 10.65 2.38
CA CYS A 29 8.64 10.01 1.14
C CYS A 29 8.45 8.50 1.45
N MET A 30 7.27 7.95 1.17
CA MET A 30 6.91 6.56 1.46
C MET A 30 7.95 5.62 0.85
N HIS A 31 8.73 4.93 1.70
CA HIS A 31 9.75 3.98 1.27
C HIS A 31 9.05 2.72 0.75
N GLN A 32 8.96 2.59 -0.57
CA GLN A 32 8.44 1.38 -1.20
C GLN A 32 9.41 0.22 -0.94
N ILE A 33 8.87 -0.93 -0.51
CA ILE A 33 9.64 -2.16 -0.28
C ILE A 33 9.23 -3.18 -1.35
N SER A 34 10.21 -3.69 -2.09
CA SER A 34 10.00 -4.81 -3.01
C SER A 34 9.75 -6.10 -2.24
N ASN A 35 9.01 -7.03 -2.82
CA ASN A 35 8.75 -8.33 -2.20
C ASN A 35 10.03 -9.08 -1.78
N GLN A 36 11.12 -8.90 -2.54
CA GLN A 36 12.42 -9.53 -2.28
C GLN A 36 13.10 -9.00 -1.00
N ASN A 37 12.80 -7.75 -0.62
CA ASN A 37 13.34 -7.11 0.57
C ASN A 37 12.34 -7.11 1.74
N LEU A 38 11.15 -7.69 1.53
CA LEU A 38 10.12 -7.74 2.55
C LEU A 38 10.48 -8.77 3.61
N LYS A 39 10.57 -8.32 4.86
CA LYS A 39 10.85 -9.15 6.02
C LYS A 39 9.62 -9.31 6.90
N LEU A 40 9.55 -10.42 7.65
CA LEU A 40 8.44 -10.70 8.57
C LEU A 40 8.26 -9.65 9.67
N GLU A 41 9.35 -9.01 10.08
CA GLU A 41 9.37 -7.94 11.09
C GLU A 41 8.69 -6.65 10.61
N GLU A 42 8.67 -6.40 9.29
CA GLU A 42 8.01 -5.24 8.69
C GLU A 42 6.50 -5.44 8.52
N ILE A 43 6.01 -6.68 8.65
CA ILE A 43 4.60 -7.01 8.47
C ILE A 43 3.91 -6.93 9.83
N PRO A 44 2.88 -6.07 9.99
CA PRO A 44 2.14 -5.95 11.23
C PRO A 44 1.58 -7.30 11.71
N ASP A 45 1.55 -7.49 13.02
CA ASP A 45 1.01 -8.70 13.64
C ASP A 45 -0.53 -8.66 13.56
N PRO A 46 -1.17 -9.63 12.87
CA PRO A 46 -2.63 -9.69 12.74
C PRO A 46 -3.36 -10.03 14.05
N ASP A 47 -2.68 -10.64 15.02
CA ASP A 47 -3.23 -10.99 16.34
C ASP A 47 -2.85 -9.96 17.43
N GLY A 48 -1.76 -9.23 17.21
CA GLY A 48 -1.26 -8.17 18.08
C GLY A 48 -1.58 -6.76 17.56
N ASN A 49 -0.53 -5.97 17.34
CA ASN A 49 -0.65 -4.57 16.92
C ASN A 49 -0.73 -4.44 15.39
N TRP A 50 -1.93 -4.59 14.85
CA TRP A 50 -2.21 -4.42 13.42
C TRP A 50 -2.43 -2.95 13.01
N GLN A 51 -2.45 -1.98 13.94
CA GLN A 51 -2.80 -0.57 13.65
C GLN A 51 -1.87 0.11 12.63
N GLN A 52 -0.66 -0.42 12.45
CA GLN A 52 0.31 0.05 11.46
C GLN A 52 0.05 -0.46 10.03
N TRP A 53 -1.03 -1.22 9.81
CA TRP A 53 -1.38 -1.80 8.51
C TRP A 53 -1.51 -0.77 7.40
N VAL A 54 -2.05 0.43 7.68
CA VAL A 54 -2.19 1.50 6.67
C VAL A 54 -0.81 1.94 6.16
N ARG A 55 0.15 2.12 7.08
CA ARG A 55 1.52 2.49 6.73
C ARG A 55 2.18 1.38 5.92
N PHE A 56 2.02 0.14 6.35
CA PHE A 56 2.53 -1.04 5.65
C PHE A 56 1.93 -1.18 4.24
N ALA A 57 0.63 -0.98 4.09
CA ALA A 57 -0.09 -1.04 2.83
C ALA A 57 0.46 -0.03 1.81
N HIS A 58 0.92 1.14 2.27
CA HIS A 58 1.53 2.16 1.43
C HIS A 58 3.01 1.89 1.07
N MET A 59 3.61 0.79 1.53
CA MET A 59 4.95 0.35 1.10
C MET A 59 4.93 -0.34 -0.27
N VAL A 60 3.76 -0.53 -0.87
CA VAL A 60 3.58 -0.94 -2.27
C VAL A 60 2.71 0.09 -2.99
N ASN A 61 2.98 0.33 -4.27
CA ASN A 61 2.07 1.08 -5.13
C ASN A 61 1.31 0.12 -6.04
N GLY A 62 0.11 -0.31 -5.62
CA GLY A 62 -0.71 -1.25 -6.39
C GLY A 62 -1.10 -0.74 -7.79
N TYR A 63 -1.06 0.58 -8.01
CA TYR A 63 -1.31 1.16 -9.33
C TYR A 63 -0.17 0.93 -10.32
N GLU A 64 1.07 1.01 -9.86
CA GLU A 64 2.24 0.73 -10.71
C GLU A 64 2.32 -0.75 -11.07
N VAL A 65 1.95 -1.62 -10.13
CA VAL A 65 1.97 -3.08 -10.31
C VAL A 65 0.91 -3.56 -11.31
N HIS A 66 -0.33 -3.08 -11.20
CA HIS A 66 -1.44 -3.59 -12.01
C HIS A 66 -1.82 -2.68 -13.20
N GLY A 67 -1.06 -1.61 -13.46
CA GLY A 67 -1.32 -0.73 -14.61
C GLY A 67 -2.51 0.22 -14.41
N GLY A 68 -2.80 0.61 -13.17
CA GLY A 68 -3.77 1.65 -12.84
C GLY A 68 -4.87 1.24 -11.87
N PHE A 69 -5.86 2.13 -11.71
CA PHE A 69 -6.92 2.00 -10.70
C PHE A 69 -7.84 0.80 -10.92
N LYS A 70 -8.35 0.65 -12.15
CA LYS A 70 -9.38 -0.35 -12.46
C LYS A 70 -8.88 -1.79 -12.26
N PRO A 71 -7.71 -2.19 -12.77
CA PRO A 71 -7.18 -3.53 -12.53
C PRO A 71 -6.91 -3.83 -11.05
N CYS A 72 -6.39 -2.86 -10.29
CA CYS A 72 -6.15 -3.01 -8.85
C CYS A 72 -7.45 -3.14 -8.05
N ALA A 73 -8.49 -2.39 -8.43
CA ALA A 73 -9.81 -2.47 -7.81
C ALA A 73 -10.51 -3.80 -8.13
N ASP A 74 -10.44 -4.25 -9.38
CA ASP A 74 -11.03 -5.51 -9.82
C ASP A 74 -10.38 -6.69 -9.06
N LEU A 75 -9.05 -6.66 -8.85
CA LEU A 75 -8.34 -7.66 -8.04
C LEU A 75 -8.76 -7.66 -6.56
N ALA A 76 -8.79 -6.47 -5.93
CA ALA A 76 -9.14 -6.35 -4.52
C ALA A 76 -10.59 -6.78 -4.26
N ASN A 77 -11.52 -6.41 -5.15
CA ASN A 77 -12.93 -6.78 -5.02
C ASN A 77 -13.23 -8.23 -5.41
N GLY A 78 -12.40 -8.83 -6.28
CA GLY A 78 -12.61 -10.19 -6.77
C GLY A 78 -12.28 -11.29 -5.74
N GLY A 79 -11.49 -10.98 -4.71
CA GLY A 79 -11.05 -11.97 -3.72
C GLY A 79 -10.12 -13.04 -4.29
N GLU A 80 -9.56 -12.83 -5.49
CA GLU A 80 -8.71 -13.78 -6.20
C GLU A 80 -7.22 -13.62 -5.91
N ALA A 81 -6.85 -12.71 -5.00
CA ALA A 81 -5.46 -12.43 -4.65
C ALA A 81 -4.78 -13.68 -4.07
N LYS A 82 -3.80 -14.23 -4.79
CA LYS A 82 -3.08 -15.47 -4.45
C LYS A 82 -1.59 -15.26 -4.28
N THR A 83 -1.01 -14.30 -5.00
CA THR A 83 0.43 -14.01 -4.92
C THR A 83 0.72 -12.98 -3.82
N LEU A 84 1.97 -12.89 -3.37
CA LEU A 84 2.36 -11.90 -2.36
C LEU A 84 2.12 -10.48 -2.89
N THR A 85 2.41 -10.27 -4.17
CA THR A 85 2.15 -9.02 -4.87
C THR A 85 0.67 -8.64 -4.84
N GLU A 86 -0.21 -9.57 -5.21
CA GLU A 86 -1.66 -9.34 -5.26
C GLU A 86 -2.24 -9.06 -3.88
N LEU A 87 -1.80 -9.81 -2.86
CA LEU A 87 -2.23 -9.61 -1.47
C LEU A 87 -1.81 -8.23 -0.94
N ARG A 88 -0.58 -7.79 -1.24
CA ARG A 88 -0.10 -6.44 -0.89
C ARG A 88 -0.90 -5.35 -1.63
N CYS A 89 -1.27 -5.59 -2.90
CA CYS A 89 -2.09 -4.66 -3.67
C CYS A 89 -3.54 -4.58 -3.17
N ALA A 90 -4.14 -5.71 -2.76
CA ALA A 90 -5.45 -5.73 -2.12
C ALA A 90 -5.43 -4.91 -0.82
N LEU A 91 -4.41 -5.09 0.02
CA LEU A 91 -4.25 -4.33 1.26
C LEU A 91 -4.05 -2.83 1.00
N PHE A 92 -3.28 -2.45 -0.03
CA PHE A 92 -3.16 -1.06 -0.48
C PHE A 92 -4.51 -0.45 -0.89
N PHE A 93 -5.36 -1.23 -1.56
CA PHE A 93 -6.69 -0.76 -1.94
C PHE A 93 -7.61 -0.57 -0.73
N GLU A 94 -7.53 -1.44 0.28
CA GLU A 94 -8.26 -1.24 1.53
C GLU A 94 -7.80 0.01 2.27
N ALA A 95 -6.49 0.30 2.33
CA ALA A 95 -5.97 1.54 2.94
C ALA A 95 -6.50 2.79 2.23
N ARG A 96 -6.62 2.71 0.90
CA ARG A 96 -7.24 3.76 0.07
C ARG A 96 -8.73 3.91 0.36
N ARG A 97 -9.45 2.81 0.55
CA ARG A 97 -10.88 2.78 0.85
C ARG A 97 -11.15 3.37 2.24
N ASP A 98 -10.37 3.00 3.23
CA ASP A 98 -10.44 3.54 4.59
C ASP A 98 -10.23 5.07 4.61
N ARG A 99 -9.20 5.56 3.92
CA ARG A 99 -8.95 7.00 3.77
C ARG A 99 -10.11 7.72 3.08
N HIS A 100 -10.76 7.08 2.11
CA HIS A 100 -11.88 7.67 1.38
C HIS A 100 -13.17 7.69 2.20
N SER A 101 -13.42 6.67 3.03
CA SER A 101 -14.59 6.62 3.92
C SER A 101 -14.39 7.38 5.23
N GLY A 102 -13.15 7.79 5.52
CA GLY A 102 -12.78 8.46 6.76
C GLY A 102 -12.86 7.52 7.96
N GLY A 103 -12.42 6.26 7.82
CA GLY A 103 -12.40 5.30 8.93
C GLY A 103 -13.65 4.42 9.04
N ARG A 104 -14.67 4.60 8.19
CA ARG A 104 -16.01 4.02 8.40
C ARG A 104 -16.25 2.69 7.71
N SER A 105 -15.38 2.33 6.78
CA SER A 105 -15.51 1.13 5.94
C SER A 105 -14.38 0.13 6.14
N THR A 106 -13.60 0.26 7.23
CA THR A 106 -12.55 -0.71 7.53
C THR A 106 -13.18 -2.03 7.95
N ASP A 107 -12.93 -3.07 7.18
CA ASP A 107 -13.23 -4.45 7.55
C ASP A 107 -12.02 -5.05 8.25
N GLU A 108 -12.01 -5.02 9.58
CA GLU A 108 -10.89 -5.52 10.39
C GLU A 108 -10.61 -7.00 10.14
N SER A 109 -11.65 -7.80 9.88
CA SER A 109 -11.50 -9.24 9.62
C SER A 109 -10.75 -9.47 8.31
N LEU A 110 -11.10 -8.75 7.25
CA LEU A 110 -10.41 -8.79 5.97
C LEU A 110 -8.95 -8.32 6.08
N ILE A 111 -8.69 -7.21 6.80
CA ILE A 111 -7.33 -6.70 7.00
C ILE A 111 -6.44 -7.74 7.69
N ARG A 112 -6.96 -8.36 8.76
CA ARG A 112 -6.22 -9.40 9.49
C ARG A 112 -5.99 -10.63 8.62
N GLU A 113 -6.96 -11.03 7.81
CA GLU A 113 -6.82 -12.14 6.86
C GLU A 113 -5.72 -11.87 5.83
N LEU A 114 -5.72 -10.68 5.22
CA LEU A 114 -4.69 -10.25 4.28
C LEU A 114 -3.31 -10.25 4.93
N LEU A 115 -3.17 -9.69 6.14
CA LEU A 115 -1.90 -9.71 6.88
C LEU A 115 -1.43 -11.14 7.17
N ARG A 116 -2.30 -12.05 7.61
CA ARG A 116 -1.95 -13.46 7.80
C ARG A 116 -1.48 -14.11 6.50
N ALA A 117 -2.18 -13.88 5.39
CA ALA A 117 -1.83 -14.44 4.10
C ALA A 117 -0.46 -13.92 3.61
N ILE A 118 -0.21 -12.61 3.72
CA ILE A 118 1.08 -11.99 3.40
C ILE A 118 2.21 -12.58 4.24
N ARG A 119 2.02 -12.72 5.56
CA ARG A 119 3.02 -13.35 6.45
C ARG A 119 3.34 -14.78 6.05
N LYS A 120 2.32 -15.60 5.76
CA LYS A 120 2.50 -16.98 5.29
C LYS A 120 3.31 -17.06 4.00
N LYS A 121 3.07 -16.16 3.04
CA LYS A 121 3.84 -16.12 1.78
C LYS A 121 5.30 -15.76 2.00
N VAL A 122 5.57 -14.81 2.89
CA VAL A 122 6.95 -14.41 3.24
C VAL A 122 7.67 -15.51 4.01
N GLU A 123 7.00 -16.19 4.96
CA GLU A 123 7.55 -17.37 5.65
C GLU A 123 7.87 -18.50 4.66
N ALA A 124 6.98 -18.76 3.71
CA ALA A 124 7.16 -19.75 2.65
C ALA A 124 8.18 -19.34 1.56
N HIS A 125 8.74 -18.13 1.64
CA HIS A 125 9.61 -17.55 0.61
C HIS A 125 8.96 -17.48 -0.80
N GLU A 126 7.63 -17.41 -0.86
CA GLU A 126 6.85 -17.22 -2.08
C GLU A 126 6.75 -15.73 -2.42
N LEU A 127 7.85 -15.16 -2.91
CA LEU A 127 8.02 -13.70 -3.07
C LEU A 127 7.51 -13.13 -4.41
N HIS A 128 6.67 -13.89 -5.11
CA HIS A 128 6.08 -13.55 -6.41
C HIS A 128 4.85 -12.65 -6.28
#